data_AF-A0A7C4RUR6-F1
#
_entry.id   AF-A0A7C4RUR6-F1
#
_cell.length_a   1.000
_cell.length_b   1.000
_cell.length_c   1.000
_cell.angle_alpha   90.00
_cell.angle_beta   90.00
_cell.angle_gamma   90.00
#
_symmetry.space_group_name_H-M   'P 1'
#
loop_
_entity.id
_entity.type
_entity.pdbx_description
1 polymer ?
#
loop_
_entity_poly.entity_id
_entity_poly.type
_entity_poly.pdbx_seq_one_letter_code
_entity_poly.pdbx_strand_id
1 'polypeptide(L)'
;MGTCKYCGKPAGPLRSKHCECENKYKLTFEHLTRVSFETIIKSSSLKDFEELERDINNIAPDGYLTTSDVGYVLVSAFERAVEHFLNDGALSVEEQGKIESFVEFFKLDQNELDRNGAWSRLVKGGGLREVMEGKIPQRVKIEG
;
A
#
# COMPACT_ATOMS: atom_id res chain seq x y z
N MET A 1 -1.85 32.39 18.48
CA MET A 1 -2.55 32.16 17.20
C MET A 1 -2.10 30.81 16.69
N GLY A 2 -2.99 29.89 16.35
CA GLY A 2 -2.58 28.56 15.91
C GLY A 2 -1.98 28.60 14.50
N THR A 3 -0.93 27.81 14.25
CA THR A 3 -0.31 27.66 12.94
C THR A 3 -0.86 26.42 12.25
N CYS A 4 -1.18 26.52 10.96
CA CYS A 4 -1.64 25.39 10.18
C CYS A 4 -0.51 24.37 10.01
N LYS A 5 -0.74 23.12 10.43
CA LYS A 5 0.24 22.04 10.31
C LYS A 5 0.62 21.66 8.87
N TYR A 6 -0.15 22.07 7.87
CA TYR A 6 0.06 21.74 6.45
C TYR A 6 0.86 22.83 5.73
N CYS A 7 0.36 24.07 5.75
CA CYS A 7 0.94 25.17 4.98
C CYS A 7 1.83 26.13 5.80
N GLY A 8 1.91 25.95 7.12
CA GLY A 8 2.70 26.80 8.02
C GLY A 8 2.14 28.21 8.23
N LYS A 9 1.00 28.56 7.63
CA LYS A 9 0.36 29.89 7.76
C LYS A 9 -0.58 29.93 8.97
N PRO A 10 -0.91 31.13 9.50
CA PRO A 10 -1.85 31.26 10.62
C PRO A 10 -3.23 30.67 10.31
N ALA A 11 -3.74 29.81 11.20
CA ALA A 11 -5.03 29.11 11.08
C ALA A 11 -6.16 29.76 11.89
N GLY A 12 -5.86 30.84 12.63
CA GLY A 12 -6.79 31.54 13.51
C GLY A 12 -6.67 31.14 14.99
N PRO A 13 -7.53 31.68 15.88
CA PRO A 13 -7.55 31.29 17.28
C PRO A 13 -8.04 29.84 17.43
N LEU A 14 -7.36 29.05 18.26
CA LEU A 14 -7.68 27.66 18.62
C LEU A 14 -7.74 26.63 17.46
N ARG A 15 -7.37 26.99 16.23
CA ARG A 15 -7.30 26.05 15.09
C ARG A 15 -5.85 25.62 14.83
N SER A 16 -5.63 24.32 14.63
CA SER A 16 -4.31 23.75 14.27
C SER A 16 -4.14 23.51 12.76
N LYS A 17 -5.19 23.78 11.96
CA LYS A 17 -5.23 23.54 10.52
C LYS A 17 -6.32 24.36 9.83
N HIS A 18 -6.15 24.63 8.54
CA HIS A 18 -7.22 25.11 7.67
C HIS A 18 -8.07 23.96 7.15
N CYS A 19 -9.38 24.17 7.01
CA CYS A 19 -10.30 23.19 6.43
C CYS A 19 -9.88 22.79 5.00
N GLU A 20 -9.49 23.79 4.19
CA GLU A 20 -9.04 23.56 2.80
C GLU A 20 -7.76 22.74 2.72
N CYS A 21 -6.78 23.02 3.59
CA CYS A 21 -5.53 22.25 3.62
C CYS A 21 -5.76 20.80 4.05
N GLU A 22 -6.65 20.59 5.03
CA GLU A 22 -7.03 19.24 5.45
C GLU A 22 -7.77 18.48 4.35
N ASN A 23 -8.69 19.13 3.65
CA ASN A 23 -9.41 18.52 2.55
C ASN A 23 -8.47 18.18 1.39
N LYS A 24 -7.53 19.08 1.06
CA LYS A 24 -6.51 18.81 0.04
C LYS A 24 -5.67 17.59 0.41
N TYR A 25 -5.18 17.54 1.65
CA TYR A 25 -4.46 16.38 2.17
C TYR A 25 -5.25 15.07 2.02
N LYS A 26 -6.52 15.06 2.46
CA LYS A 26 -7.36 13.85 2.38
C LYS A 26 -7.62 13.41 0.94
N LEU A 27 -7.91 14.36 0.05
CA LEU A 27 -8.15 14.09 -1.36
C LEU A 27 -6.89 13.54 -2.04
N THR A 28 -5.72 14.14 -1.78
CA THR A 28 -4.45 13.65 -2.33
C THR A 28 -4.10 12.26 -1.78
N PHE A 29 -4.29 12.03 -0.49
CA PHE A 29 -4.06 10.72 0.13
C PHE A 29 -4.90 9.63 -0.51
N GLU A 30 -6.22 9.85 -0.63
CA GLU A 30 -7.12 8.89 -1.26
C GLU A 30 -6.82 8.71 -2.75
N HIS A 31 -6.49 9.80 -3.44
CA HIS A 31 -6.11 9.75 -4.86
C HIS A 31 -4.88 8.87 -5.09
N LEU A 32 -3.80 9.10 -4.35
CA LEU A 32 -2.58 8.30 -4.49
C LEU A 32 -2.78 6.86 -4.04
N THR A 33 -3.61 6.62 -3.02
CA THR A 33 -3.97 5.26 -2.59
C THR A 33 -4.68 4.52 -3.72
N ARG A 34 -5.65 5.16 -4.37
CA ARG A 34 -6.37 4.59 -5.51
C ARG A 34 -5.45 4.31 -6.70
N VAL A 35 -4.61 5.28 -7.09
CA VAL A 35 -3.69 5.11 -8.22
C VAL A 35 -2.70 3.98 -7.94
N SER A 36 -2.10 3.95 -6.75
CA SER A 36 -1.18 2.88 -6.34
C SER A 36 -1.86 1.51 -6.37
N PHE A 37 -3.08 1.40 -5.86
CA PHE A 37 -3.88 0.18 -5.91
C PHE A 37 -4.15 -0.28 -7.34
N GLU A 38 -4.58 0.63 -8.22
CA GLU A 38 -4.83 0.31 -9.63
C GLU A 38 -3.54 -0.13 -10.34
N THR A 39 -2.41 0.50 -10.02
CA THR A 39 -1.10 0.10 -10.54
C THR A 39 -0.77 -1.32 -10.11
N ILE A 40 -0.97 -1.70 -8.84
CA ILE A 40 -0.72 -3.09 -8.39
C ILE A 40 -1.56 -4.10 -9.18
N ILE A 41 -2.84 -3.79 -9.45
CA ILE A 41 -3.73 -4.71 -10.17
C ILE A 41 -3.31 -4.85 -11.64
N LYS A 42 -3.00 -3.73 -12.29
CA LYS A 42 -2.76 -3.65 -13.73
C LYS A 42 -1.28 -3.85 -14.10
N SER A 43 -0.37 -3.79 -13.14
CA SER A 43 1.07 -3.82 -13.39
C SER A 43 1.45 -5.06 -14.18
N SER A 44 2.15 -4.83 -15.28
CA SER A 44 2.71 -5.87 -16.14
C SER A 44 4.23 -5.78 -16.19
N SER A 45 4.81 -4.68 -15.72
CA SER A 45 6.26 -4.48 -15.68
C SER A 45 6.71 -3.52 -14.58
N LEU A 46 8.01 -3.54 -14.26
CA LEU A 46 8.60 -2.61 -13.29
C LEU A 46 8.45 -1.13 -13.69
N LYS A 47 8.30 -0.84 -14.99
CA LYS A 47 8.09 0.54 -15.48
C LYS A 47 6.82 1.16 -14.91
N ASP A 48 5.79 0.35 -14.66
CA ASP A 48 4.53 0.82 -14.08
C ASP A 48 4.77 1.37 -12.66
N PHE A 49 5.72 0.79 -11.92
CA PHE A 49 6.11 1.27 -10.59
C PHE A 49 7.02 2.49 -10.63
N GLU A 50 7.92 2.59 -11.62
CA GLU A 50 8.72 3.80 -11.85
C GLU A 50 7.84 5.02 -12.20
N GLU A 51 6.80 4.80 -13.01
CA GLU A 51 5.80 5.84 -13.33
C GLU A 51 5.00 6.23 -12.10
N LEU A 52 4.55 5.26 -11.31
CA LEU A 52 3.86 5.52 -10.05
C LEU A 52 4.73 6.31 -9.05
N GLU A 53 5.99 5.94 -8.89
CA GLU A 53 6.93 6.66 -8.01
C GLU A 53 7.09 8.11 -8.46
N ARG A 54 7.19 8.35 -9.77
CA ARG A 54 7.25 9.71 -10.33
C ARG A 54 5.98 10.49 -10.03
N ASP A 55 4.81 9.89 -10.21
CA ASP A 55 3.52 10.53 -9.93
C ASP A 55 3.36 10.87 -8.44
N ILE A 56 3.74 9.95 -7.54
CA ILE A 56 3.75 10.18 -6.10
C ILE A 56 4.63 11.38 -5.77
N ASN A 57 5.86 11.43 -6.30
CA ASN A 57 6.79 12.53 -6.04
C ASN A 57 6.29 13.89 -6.55
N ASN A 58 5.46 13.91 -7.60
CA ASN A 58 4.87 15.13 -8.13
C ASN A 58 3.61 15.58 -7.37
N ILE A 59 2.76 14.64 -6.97
CA ILE A 59 1.43 14.94 -6.41
C ILE A 59 1.49 15.08 -4.87
N ALA A 60 2.31 14.29 -4.18
CA ALA A 60 2.37 14.27 -2.71
C ALA A 60 2.69 15.66 -2.11
N PRO A 61 3.68 16.43 -2.61
CA PRO A 61 4.00 17.75 -2.07
C PRO A 61 2.85 18.75 -2.21
N ASP A 62 2.11 18.68 -3.33
CA ASP A 62 0.97 19.56 -3.57
C ASP A 62 -0.16 19.31 -2.55
N GLY A 63 -0.33 18.05 -2.13
CA GLY A 63 -1.28 17.63 -1.09
C GLY A 63 -0.81 17.80 0.35
N TYR A 64 0.39 18.32 0.60
CA TYR A 64 1.01 18.39 1.94
C TYR A 64 1.31 17.01 2.57
N LEU A 65 1.54 15.98 1.75
CA LEU A 65 1.95 14.66 2.24
C LEU A 65 3.46 14.66 2.52
N THR A 66 3.80 14.10 3.68
CA THR A 66 5.18 13.80 4.06
C THR A 66 5.62 12.44 3.52
N THR A 67 6.91 12.13 3.60
CA THR A 67 7.43 10.80 3.25
C THR A 67 6.77 9.68 4.06
N SER A 68 6.46 9.93 5.33
CA SER A 68 5.71 8.97 6.17
C SER A 68 4.27 8.78 5.66
N ASP A 69 3.61 9.86 5.22
CA ASP A 69 2.26 9.77 4.64
C ASP A 69 2.27 8.98 3.33
N VAL A 70 3.31 9.13 2.51
CA VAL A 70 3.52 8.31 1.31
C VAL A 70 3.67 6.83 1.66
N GLY A 71 4.43 6.50 2.72
CA GLY A 71 4.50 5.13 3.23
C GLY A 71 3.13 4.58 3.59
N TYR A 72 2.31 5.35 4.31
CA TYR A 72 0.93 4.95 4.66
C TYR A 72 0.02 4.79 3.43
N VAL A 73 0.20 5.61 2.40
CA VAL A 73 -0.52 5.46 1.12
C VAL A 73 -0.18 4.13 0.46
N LEU A 74 1.11 3.78 0.36
CA LEU A 74 1.57 2.54 -0.27
C LEU A 74 1.10 1.31 0.49
N VAL A 75 1.17 1.33 1.83
CA VAL A 75 0.64 0.26 2.68
C VAL A 75 -0.87 0.13 2.51
N SER A 76 -1.61 1.24 2.49
CA SER A 76 -3.06 1.23 2.29
C SER A 76 -3.46 0.68 0.92
N ALA A 77 -2.68 0.98 -0.13
CA ALA A 77 -2.88 0.44 -1.46
C ALA A 77 -2.61 -1.06 -1.52
N PHE A 78 -1.54 -1.52 -0.87
CA PHE A 78 -1.22 -2.94 -0.71
C PHE A 78 -2.37 -3.69 -0.01
N GLU A 79 -2.88 -3.18 1.10
CA GLU A 79 -3.98 -3.82 1.84
C GLU A 79 -5.22 -3.99 0.97
N ARG A 80 -5.58 -2.96 0.21
CA ARG A 80 -6.71 -3.01 -0.74
C ARG A 80 -6.47 -4.03 -1.86
N ALA A 81 -5.24 -4.13 -2.37
CA ALA A 81 -4.89 -5.10 -3.41
C ALA A 81 -4.98 -6.54 -2.89
N VAL A 82 -4.46 -6.80 -1.69
CA VAL A 82 -4.58 -8.11 -1.03
C VAL A 82 -6.05 -8.49 -0.82
N GLU A 83 -6.88 -7.57 -0.34
CA GLU A 83 -8.31 -7.83 -0.18
C GLU A 83 -9.00 -8.10 -1.52
N HIS A 84 -8.62 -7.37 -2.58
CA HIS A 84 -9.15 -7.59 -3.92
C HIS A 84 -8.85 -9.01 -4.45
N PHE A 85 -7.59 -9.46 -4.39
CA PHE A 85 -7.17 -10.79 -4.88
C PHE A 85 -7.50 -11.96 -3.94
N LEU A 86 -8.03 -11.70 -2.75
CA LEU A 86 -8.54 -12.77 -1.88
C LEU A 86 -10.05 -12.96 -2.05
N ASN A 87 -10.76 -11.92 -2.49
CA ASN A 87 -12.21 -11.96 -2.68
C ASN A 87 -12.65 -12.69 -3.95
N ASP A 88 -11.78 -12.86 -4.94
CA ASP A 88 -12.02 -13.64 -6.17
C ASP A 88 -11.84 -15.16 -5.98
N GLY A 89 -11.42 -15.59 -4.79
CA GLY A 89 -11.49 -16.97 -4.30
C GLY A 89 -10.17 -17.74 -4.32
N ALA A 90 -9.15 -17.28 -5.05
CA ALA A 90 -7.81 -17.85 -5.00
C ALA A 90 -6.74 -16.89 -5.55
N LEU A 91 -5.74 -16.60 -4.72
CA LEU A 91 -4.57 -15.81 -5.10
C LEU A 91 -3.72 -16.57 -6.14
N SER A 92 -3.78 -16.16 -7.41
CA SER A 92 -2.97 -16.75 -8.48
C SER A 92 -1.46 -16.44 -8.31
N VAL A 93 -0.61 -17.18 -9.01
CA VAL A 93 0.85 -16.94 -9.02
C VAL A 93 1.17 -15.56 -9.58
N GLU A 94 0.42 -15.13 -10.60
CA GLU A 94 0.60 -13.82 -11.24
C GLU A 94 0.24 -12.68 -10.28
N GLU A 95 -0.88 -12.78 -9.56
CA GLU A 95 -1.32 -11.77 -8.60
C GLU A 95 -0.38 -11.68 -7.40
N GLN A 96 0.07 -12.82 -6.89
CA GLN A 96 1.09 -12.86 -5.85
C GLN A 96 2.38 -12.19 -6.31
N GLY A 97 2.84 -12.50 -7.53
CA GLY A 97 4.05 -11.90 -8.10
C GLY A 97 3.94 -10.38 -8.28
N LYS A 98 2.78 -9.84 -8.65
CA LYS A 98 2.54 -8.39 -8.72
C LYS A 98 2.69 -7.72 -7.35
N ILE A 99 2.11 -8.32 -6.31
CA ILE A 99 2.22 -7.78 -4.95
C ILE A 99 3.65 -7.85 -4.43
N GLU A 100 4.32 -8.99 -4.61
CA GLU A 100 5.71 -9.17 -4.17
C GLU A 100 6.63 -8.17 -4.88
N SER A 101 6.47 -7.99 -6.20
CA SER A 101 7.24 -7.01 -6.97
C SER A 101 7.01 -5.57 -6.49
N PHE A 102 5.78 -5.23 -6.12
CA PHE A 102 5.45 -3.91 -5.55
C PHE A 102 6.12 -3.70 -4.19
N VAL A 103 6.05 -4.69 -3.30
CA VAL A 103 6.66 -4.64 -1.97
C VAL A 103 8.19 -4.52 -2.07
N GLU A 104 8.81 -5.27 -2.97
CA GLU A 104 10.25 -5.23 -3.22
C GLU A 104 10.69 -3.89 -3.82
N PHE A 105 9.96 -3.37 -4.82
CA PHE A 105 10.29 -2.11 -5.49
C PHE A 105 10.26 -0.92 -4.52
N PHE A 106 9.18 -0.80 -3.74
CA PHE A 106 9.03 0.28 -2.76
C PHE A 106 9.71 0.00 -1.42
N LYS A 107 10.35 -1.17 -1.26
CA LYS A 107 11.08 -1.60 -0.05
C LYS A 107 10.22 -1.47 1.23
N LEU A 108 8.98 -1.91 1.14
CA LEU A 108 8.02 -1.81 2.25
C LEU A 108 8.38 -2.78 3.37
N ASP A 109 8.29 -2.32 4.62
CA ASP A 109 8.60 -3.14 5.79
C ASP A 109 7.48 -4.14 6.07
N GLN A 110 7.83 -5.41 6.29
CA GLN A 110 6.85 -6.47 6.54
C GLN A 110 6.03 -6.23 7.82
N ASN A 111 6.61 -5.61 8.86
CA ASN A 111 5.85 -5.33 10.09
C ASN A 111 4.80 -4.24 9.85
N GLU A 112 5.08 -3.28 8.95
CA GLU A 112 4.10 -2.28 8.54
C GLU A 112 2.98 -2.89 7.69
N LEU A 113 3.33 -3.80 6.77
CA LEU A 113 2.37 -4.51 5.92
C LEU A 113 1.49 -5.52 6.70
N ASP A 114 2.00 -6.07 7.81
CA ASP A 114 1.25 -7.01 8.65
C ASP A 114 0.49 -6.34 9.81
N ARG A 115 0.50 -5.01 9.91
CA ARG A 115 -0.18 -4.30 10.99
C ARG A 115 -1.66 -4.64 11.09
N ASN A 116 -2.33 -4.83 9.94
CA ASN A 116 -3.72 -5.28 9.85
C ASN A 116 -3.83 -6.74 9.37
N GLY A 117 -2.77 -7.53 9.53
CA GLY A 117 -2.73 -8.92 9.11
C GLY A 117 -2.78 -9.13 7.59
N ALA A 118 -2.56 -8.09 6.78
CA ALA A 118 -2.68 -8.19 5.33
C ALA A 118 -1.56 -9.05 4.73
N TRP A 119 -0.32 -8.89 5.18
CA TRP A 119 0.78 -9.80 4.83
C TRP A 119 0.48 -11.25 5.24
N SER A 120 0.03 -11.47 6.48
CA SER A 120 -0.38 -12.78 6.98
C SER A 120 -1.51 -13.41 6.16
N ARG A 121 -2.48 -12.61 5.70
CA ARG A 121 -3.57 -13.07 4.81
C ARG A 121 -3.05 -13.48 3.43
N LEU A 122 -2.13 -12.69 2.85
CA LEU A 122 -1.48 -13.01 1.58
C LEU A 122 -0.74 -14.36 1.64
N VAL A 123 0.10 -14.55 2.67
CA VAL A 123 0.87 -15.80 2.86
C VAL A 123 -0.05 -17.01 3.07
N LYS A 124 -1.13 -16.85 3.84
CA LYS A 124 -2.13 -17.92 4.03
C LYS A 124 -2.86 -18.26 2.72
N GLY A 125 -3.19 -17.26 1.91
CA GLY A 125 -3.77 -17.45 0.57
C GLY A 125 -2.85 -18.24 -0.36
N GLY A 126 -1.57 -17.88 -0.42
CA GLY A 126 -0.57 -18.60 -1.19
C GLY A 126 -0.38 -20.05 -0.72
N GLY A 127 -0.32 -20.27 0.59
CA GLY A 127 -0.22 -21.62 1.16
C GLY A 127 -1.44 -22.51 0.89
N LEU A 128 -2.65 -21.94 0.86
CA LEU A 128 -3.86 -22.67 0.46
C LEU A 128 -3.80 -23.09 -1.00
N ARG A 129 -3.33 -22.20 -1.90
CA ARG A 129 -3.11 -22.55 -3.32
C ARG A 129 -2.13 -23.71 -3.46
N GLU A 130 -0.99 -23.67 -2.79
CA GLU A 130 0.01 -24.76 -2.87
C GLU A 130 -0.59 -26.12 -2.47
N VAL A 131 -1.38 -26.14 -1.39
CA VAL A 131 -2.10 -27.35 -0.95
C VAL A 131 -3.12 -27.81 -2.00
N MET A 132 -3.88 -26.88 -2.61
CA MET A 132 -4.84 -27.18 -3.68
C MET A 132 -4.17 -27.70 -4.97
N GLU A 133 -2.94 -27.25 -5.27
CA GLU A 133 -2.11 -27.73 -6.38
C GLU A 133 -1.43 -29.09 -6.09
N GLY A 134 -1.69 -29.69 -4.92
CA GLY A 134 -1.07 -30.94 -4.51
C GLY A 134 0.39 -30.81 -4.06
N LYS A 135 0.91 -29.58 -3.95
CA LYS A 135 2.21 -29.29 -3.33
C LYS A 135 1.98 -29.23 -1.83
N ILE A 136 2.14 -30.37 -1.15
CA ILE A 136 2.16 -30.38 0.31
C ILE A 136 3.40 -29.58 0.75
N PRO A 137 3.26 -28.45 1.45
CA PRO A 137 4.43 -27.75 1.96
C PRO A 137 5.13 -28.67 2.97
N GLN A 138 6.40 -29.02 2.71
CA GLN A 138 7.21 -29.76 3.67
C GLN A 138 7.41 -28.89 4.92
N ARG A 139 6.57 -29.09 5.93
CA ARG A 139 6.60 -28.28 7.16
C ARG A 139 7.25 -28.98 8.36
N VAL A 140 7.71 -30.23 8.22
CA VAL A 140 8.47 -30.91 9.29
C VAL A 140 9.51 -31.85 8.67
N LYS A 141 10.79 -31.54 8.84
CA LYS A 141 11.87 -32.55 8.81
C LYS A 141 11.92 -33.16 10.22
N ILE A 142 11.41 -34.37 10.37
CA ILE A 142 11.64 -35.16 11.57
C ILE A 142 13.00 -35.81 11.35
N GLU A 143 14.05 -35.24 11.91
CA GLU A 143 15.32 -35.95 12.09
C GLU A 143 15.14 -36.87 13.30
N GLY A 144 15.32 -38.17 13.07
CA GLY A 144 15.25 -39.21 14.10
C GLY A 144 16.56 -39.38 14.85
#